data_AF-A0A920ACI8-F1
#
_entry.id   AF-A0A920ACI8-F1
#
_cell.length_a   1.000
_cell.length_b   1.000
_cell.length_c   1.000
_cell.angle_alpha   90.00
_cell.angle_beta   90.00
_cell.angle_gamma   90.00
#
_symmetry.space_group_name_H-M   'P 1'
#
loop_
_entity.id
_entity.type
_entity.pdbx_description
1 polymer ?
#
loop_
_entity_poly.entity_id
_entity_poly.type
_entity_poly.pdbx_seq_one_letter_code
_entity_poly.pdbx_strand_id
1 'polypeptide(L)'
;MHVITDVALDPYSSSGHDGLVQDGEIINDDSVEILAQMALSHAQAGADMVGPSDMMDGRVGYIREVLEENNFPNVGIMSYSVKYASCFYGPFRNALDSAPGFGIKNISNGSGQRRRGT
;
A
#
# COMPACT_ATOMS: atom_id res chain seq x y z
N MET A 1 -10.02 22.33 -0.41
CA MET A 1 -9.36 21.32 0.44
C MET A 1 -8.77 20.29 -0.51
N HIS A 2 -7.53 19.83 -0.29
CA HIS A 2 -6.91 18.80 -1.12
C HIS A 2 -6.93 17.49 -0.33
N VAL A 3 -7.46 16.42 -0.93
CA VAL A 3 -7.72 15.14 -0.26
C VAL A 3 -6.77 14.07 -0.77
N ILE A 4 -5.99 13.52 0.15
CA ILE A 4 -5.08 12.40 -0.09
C ILE A 4 -5.63 11.20 0.67
N THR A 5 -5.81 10.08 -0.04
CA THR A 5 -6.30 8.83 0.54
C THR A 5 -5.18 7.79 0.57
N ASP A 6 -5.04 7.08 1.68
CA ASP A 6 -4.10 5.96 1.79
C ASP A 6 -4.66 4.74 1.04
N VAL A 7 -3.78 3.99 0.38
CA VAL A 7 -4.13 2.75 -0.36
C VAL A 7 -3.27 1.62 0.18
N ALA A 8 -3.87 0.82 1.06
CA ALA A 8 -3.28 -0.36 1.69
C ALA A 8 -4.40 -1.26 2.24
N LEU A 9 -4.11 -2.56 2.40
CA LEU A 9 -5.10 -3.53 2.87
C LEU A 9 -5.05 -3.82 4.38
N ASP A 10 -4.11 -3.23 5.12
CA ASP A 10 -3.91 -3.52 6.55
C ASP A 10 -5.15 -3.33 7.43
N PRO A 11 -5.99 -2.28 7.30
CA PRO A 11 -7.20 -2.16 8.13
C PRO A 11 -8.38 -3.00 7.61
N TYR A 12 -8.26 -3.58 6.41
CA TYR A 12 -9.32 -4.37 5.76
C TYR A 12 -9.03 -5.88 5.76
N SER A 13 -7.82 -6.25 6.16
CA SER A 13 -7.32 -7.62 6.21
C SER A 13 -7.49 -8.20 7.62
N SER A 14 -8.14 -9.35 7.74
CA SER A 14 -8.22 -10.09 9.02
C SER A 14 -6.86 -10.53 9.57
N SER A 15 -5.82 -10.51 8.72
CA SER A 15 -4.44 -10.83 9.08
C SER A 15 -3.59 -9.60 9.44
N GLY A 16 -4.09 -8.38 9.20
CA GLY A 16 -3.39 -7.13 9.46
C GLY A 16 -2.19 -6.86 8.54
N HIS A 17 -2.16 -7.52 7.37
CA HIS A 17 -1.11 -7.35 6.36
C HIS A 17 -1.54 -6.38 5.26
N ASP A 18 -0.55 -5.65 4.71
CA ASP A 18 -0.71 -4.66 3.65
C ASP A 18 -1.18 -5.27 2.29
N GLY A 19 -1.20 -6.60 2.16
CA GLY A 19 -1.58 -7.35 0.97
C GLY A 19 -2.45 -8.57 1.25
N LEU A 20 -2.92 -9.22 0.17
CA LEU A 20 -3.65 -10.48 0.23
C LEU A 20 -2.72 -11.60 0.71
N VAL A 21 -3.15 -12.34 1.74
CA VAL A 21 -2.41 -13.47 2.29
C VAL A 21 -3.05 -14.78 1.87
N GLN A 22 -2.26 -15.64 1.24
CA GLN A 22 -2.64 -17.01 0.91
C GLN A 22 -1.54 -17.97 1.41
N ASP A 23 -1.95 -19.01 2.13
CA ASP A 23 -1.05 -20.01 2.72
C ASP A 23 0.09 -19.42 3.58
N GLY A 24 -0.15 -18.25 4.19
CA GLY A 24 0.82 -17.54 5.04
C GLY A 24 1.83 -16.68 4.28
N GLU A 25 1.68 -16.52 2.96
CA GLU A 25 2.51 -15.65 2.13
C GLU A 25 1.67 -14.52 1.53
N ILE A 26 2.30 -13.35 1.36
CA ILE A 26 1.65 -12.22 0.70
C ILE A 26 1.79 -12.40 -0.82
N ILE A 27 0.65 -12.45 -1.52
CA ILE A 27 0.60 -12.65 -2.96
C ILE A 27 0.67 -11.29 -3.66
N ASN A 28 1.83 -10.97 -4.24
CA ASN A 28 2.11 -9.64 -4.81
C ASN A 28 1.10 -9.21 -5.87
N ASP A 29 0.94 -10.01 -6.94
CA ASP A 29 0.20 -9.59 -8.13
C ASP A 29 -1.30 -9.42 -7.84
N ASP A 30 -1.89 -10.38 -7.13
CA ASP A 30 -3.28 -10.30 -6.66
C ASP A 30 -3.48 -9.11 -5.70
N SER A 31 -2.50 -8.81 -4.85
CA SER A 31 -2.55 -7.62 -3.98
C SER A 31 -2.56 -6.34 -4.80
N VAL A 32 -1.70 -6.24 -5.82
CA VAL A 32 -1.61 -5.08 -6.70
C VAL A 32 -2.93 -4.85 -7.45
N GLU A 33 -3.60 -5.92 -7.89
CA GLU A 33 -4.91 -5.81 -8.54
C GLU A 33 -5.95 -5.21 -7.59
N ILE A 34 -6.04 -5.71 -6.36
CA ILE A 34 -6.98 -5.19 -5.34
C ILE A 34 -6.65 -3.73 -4.98
N LEU A 35 -5.38 -3.39 -4.79
CA LEU A 35 -4.92 -2.04 -4.47
C LEU A 35 -5.28 -1.04 -5.58
N ALA A 36 -5.18 -1.45 -6.86
CA ALA A 36 -5.58 -0.60 -7.97
C ALA A 36 -7.10 -0.37 -8.03
N GLN A 37 -7.91 -1.38 -7.71
CA GLN A 37 -9.36 -1.19 -7.57
C GLN A 37 -9.71 -0.26 -6.41
N MET A 38 -8.99 -0.35 -5.29
CA MET A 38 -9.14 0.60 -4.17
C MET A 38 -8.78 2.03 -4.58
N ALA A 39 -7.65 2.23 -5.27
CA ALA A 39 -7.24 3.54 -5.78
C ALA A 39 -8.29 4.13 -6.74
N LEU A 40 -8.84 3.31 -7.63
CA LEU A 40 -9.92 3.71 -8.53
C LEU A 40 -11.18 4.12 -7.76
N SER A 41 -11.56 3.36 -6.74
CA SER A 41 -12.71 3.69 -5.89
C SER A 41 -12.54 5.05 -5.21
N HIS A 42 -11.34 5.34 -4.69
CA HIS A 42 -11.04 6.64 -4.09
C HIS A 42 -11.11 7.78 -5.11
N ALA A 43 -10.58 7.58 -6.32
CA ALA A 43 -10.67 8.54 -7.41
C ALA A 43 -12.13 8.83 -7.80
N GLN A 44 -12.97 7.79 -7.93
CA GLN A 44 -14.40 7.92 -8.21
C GLN A 44 -15.16 8.67 -7.10
N ALA A 45 -14.71 8.53 -5.85
CA ALA A 45 -15.24 9.27 -4.71
C ALA A 45 -14.77 10.74 -4.64
N GLY A 46 -13.85 11.15 -5.53
CA GLY A 46 -13.36 12.53 -5.63
C GLY A 46 -12.06 12.82 -4.89
N ALA A 47 -11.25 11.79 -4.59
CA ALA A 47 -9.89 12.01 -4.08
C ALA A 47 -9.03 12.74 -5.12
N ASP A 48 -8.28 13.75 -4.69
CA ASP A 48 -7.35 14.46 -5.56
C ASP A 48 -6.06 13.64 -5.80
N MET A 49 -5.71 12.78 -4.85
CA MET A 49 -4.49 11.99 -4.86
C MET A 49 -4.64 10.69 -4.04
N VAL A 50 -3.96 9.64 -4.48
CA VAL A 50 -3.84 8.37 -3.76
C VAL A 50 -2.40 8.16 -3.28
N GLY A 51 -2.25 7.62 -2.08
CA GLY A 51 -0.97 7.34 -1.44
C GLY A 51 -0.79 5.84 -1.18
N PRO A 52 -0.27 5.06 -2.14
CA PRO A 52 -0.04 3.63 -1.93
C PRO A 52 1.09 3.42 -0.93
N SER A 53 0.78 2.77 0.20
CA SER A 53 1.70 2.54 1.32
C SER A 53 2.02 1.06 1.54
N ASP A 54 1.57 0.18 0.64
CA ASP A 54 1.59 -1.29 0.69
C ASP A 54 2.96 -1.96 0.42
N MET A 55 3.88 -1.26 -0.24
CA MET A 55 5.21 -1.75 -0.63
C MET A 55 5.25 -2.94 -1.62
N MET A 56 4.16 -3.23 -2.34
CA MET A 56 4.18 -4.25 -3.40
C MET A 56 5.07 -3.83 -4.58
N ASP A 57 5.60 -4.82 -5.29
CA ASP A 57 6.40 -4.58 -6.50
C ASP A 57 5.46 -4.18 -7.65
N GLY A 58 5.85 -3.15 -8.41
CA GLY A 58 5.10 -2.71 -9.60
C GLY A 58 3.80 -1.92 -9.34
N ARG A 59 3.30 -1.83 -8.09
CA ARG A 59 1.98 -1.23 -7.80
C ARG A 59 1.73 0.15 -8.39
N VAL A 60 2.74 1.03 -8.40
CA VAL A 60 2.58 2.41 -8.89
C VAL A 60 2.24 2.43 -10.38
N GLY A 61 2.90 1.59 -11.18
CA GLY A 61 2.63 1.49 -12.62
C GLY A 61 1.23 0.96 -12.87
N TYR A 62 0.86 -0.13 -12.20
CA TYR A 62 -0.45 -0.75 -12.37
C TYR A 62 -1.60 0.16 -11.89
N ILE A 63 -1.46 0.84 -10.76
CA ILE A 63 -2.42 1.86 -10.30
C ILE A 63 -2.57 2.98 -11.32
N ARG A 64 -1.46 3.45 -11.93
CA ARG A 64 -1.52 4.47 -12.97
C ARG A 64 -2.30 3.98 -14.18
N GLU A 65 -2.01 2.79 -14.69
CA GLU A 65 -2.71 2.19 -15.83
C GLU A 65 -4.22 2.14 -15.57
N VAL A 66 -4.64 1.57 -14.44
CA VAL A 66 -6.06 1.46 -14.07
C VAL A 66 -6.74 2.83 -13.97
N LEU A 67 -6.09 3.81 -13.36
CA LEU A 67 -6.66 5.17 -13.27
C LEU A 67 -6.75 5.84 -14.65
N GLU A 68 -5.80 5.61 -15.56
CA GLU A 68 -5.85 6.15 -16.93
C GLU A 68 -6.97 5.51 -17.74
N GLU A 69 -7.08 4.19 -17.72
CA GLU A 69 -8.13 3.43 -18.42
C GLU A 69 -9.55 3.83 -17.97
N ASN A 70 -9.68 4.31 -16.73
CA ASN A 70 -10.95 4.75 -16.15
C ASN A 70 -11.16 6.28 -16.18
N ASN A 71 -10.40 7.02 -17.00
CA ASN A 71 -10.54 8.48 -17.19
C ASN A 71 -10.21 9.35 -15.96
N PHE A 72 -9.28 8.90 -15.11
CA PHE A 72 -8.72 9.66 -14.00
C PHE A 72 -7.21 9.98 -14.19
N PRO A 73 -6.79 10.59 -15.32
CA PRO A 73 -5.37 10.88 -15.58
C PRO A 73 -4.80 11.92 -14.61
N ASN A 74 -5.65 12.81 -14.06
CA ASN A 74 -5.21 13.93 -13.23
C ASN A 74 -5.14 13.61 -11.73
N VAL A 75 -5.60 12.44 -11.30
CA VAL A 75 -5.47 12.01 -9.89
C VAL A 75 -4.00 11.71 -9.63
N GLY A 76 -3.42 12.39 -8.64
CA GLY A 76 -2.01 12.22 -8.31
C GLY A 76 -1.72 10.88 -7.62
N ILE A 77 -0.47 10.41 -7.71
CA ILE A 77 0.01 9.24 -6.96
C ILE A 77 1.21 9.66 -6.10
N MET A 78 1.04 9.64 -4.77
CA MET A 78 2.13 9.87 -3.81
C MET A 78 2.62 8.54 -3.26
N SER A 79 3.51 7.90 -3.99
CA SER A 79 4.05 6.61 -3.59
C SER A 79 4.89 6.71 -2.31
N TYR A 80 4.66 5.80 -1.37
CA TYR A 80 5.61 5.50 -0.31
C TYR A 80 6.76 4.70 -0.93
N SER A 81 7.59 5.37 -1.72
CA SER A 81 8.65 4.72 -2.51
C SER A 81 9.65 3.96 -1.64
N VAL A 82 9.82 4.37 -0.37
CA VAL A 82 10.64 3.70 0.62
C VAL A 82 9.92 3.73 1.98
N LYS A 83 9.24 2.63 2.34
CA LYS A 83 8.73 2.36 3.70
C LYS A 83 9.62 1.29 4.33
N TYR A 84 10.22 1.62 5.47
CA TYR A 84 11.11 0.70 6.20
C TYR A 84 10.32 -0.12 7.21
N ALA A 85 10.69 -1.38 7.42
CA ALA A 85 10.22 -2.17 8.55
C ALA A 85 10.84 -1.58 9.81
N SER A 86 10.01 -0.98 10.66
CA SER A 86 10.49 -0.29 11.85
C SER A 86 9.59 -0.54 13.05
N CYS A 87 10.18 -0.56 14.24
CA CYS A 87 9.45 -0.59 15.51
C CYS A 87 8.79 0.76 15.86
N PHE A 88 9.02 1.83 15.09
CA PHE A 88 8.40 3.14 15.32
C PHE A 88 6.89 3.19 15.01
N TYR A 89 6.31 2.18 14.35
CA TYR A 89 4.88 2.17 14.00
C TYR A 89 3.94 1.70 15.11
N GLY A 90 4.46 1.38 16.31
CA GLY A 90 3.64 0.89 17.44
C GLY A 90 2.42 1.77 17.75
N PRO A 91 2.59 3.09 17.95
CA PRO A 91 1.46 4.00 18.21
C PRO A 91 0.44 4.07 17.06
N PHE A 92 0.90 3.94 15.80
CA PHE A 92 0.03 3.99 14.62
C PHE A 92 -0.86 2.75 14.52
N ARG A 93 -0.28 1.56 14.72
CA ARG A 93 -1.04 0.29 14.70
C ARG A 93 -2.13 0.27 15.77
N ASN A 94 -1.85 0.84 16.95
CA ASN A 94 -2.85 0.97 18.00
C ASN A 94 -4.02 1.89 17.62
N ALA A 95 -3.79 2.89 16.77
CA ALA A 95 -4.84 3.82 16.34
C ALA A 95 -5.80 3.22 15.31
N LEU A 96 -5.36 2.21 14.56
CA LEU A 96 -6.12 1.58 13.48
C LEU A 96 -6.61 0.16 13.82
N ASP A 97 -6.31 -0.35 15.02
CA ASP A 97 -6.53 -1.74 15.42
C ASP A 97 -5.96 -2.76 14.40
N SER A 98 -4.88 -2.39 13.72
CA SER A 98 -4.28 -3.13 12.59
C SER A 98 -3.04 -3.93 12.99
N ALA A 99 -2.95 -4.37 14.25
CA ALA A 99 -1.80 -5.14 14.70
C ALA A 99 -1.72 -6.49 13.95
N PRO A 100 -0.62 -6.79 13.23
CA PRO A 100 -0.51 -8.03 12.47
C PRO A 100 -0.52 -9.25 13.39
N GLY A 101 -1.20 -10.32 12.97
CA GLY A 101 -1.22 -11.62 13.64
C GLY A 101 0.17 -12.24 13.76
N PHE A 102 0.39 -13.06 14.78
CA PHE A 102 1.68 -13.65 15.17
C PHE A 102 2.36 -14.41 14.01
N GLY A 103 3.55 -13.98 13.55
CA GLY A 103 4.36 -14.72 12.57
C GLY A 103 5.19 -13.84 11.64
N ILE A 104 6.24 -13.20 12.15
CA ILE A 104 7.11 -12.32 11.36
C ILE A 104 8.00 -13.16 10.44
N LYS A 105 7.64 -13.25 9.16
CA LYS A 105 8.62 -13.42 8.08
C LYS A 105 8.68 -12.10 7.32
N ASN A 106 9.82 -11.43 7.41
CA ASN A 106 10.09 -10.17 6.71
C ASN A 106 9.90 -10.39 5.21
N ILE A 107 8.81 -9.87 4.65
CA ILE A 107 8.63 -9.75 3.21
C ILE A 107 8.17 -8.31 2.93
N SER A 108 8.79 -7.73 1.89
CA SER A 108 8.65 -6.40 1.26
C SER A 108 9.12 -5.12 1.96
N ASN A 109 9.29 -5.07 3.28
CA ASN A 109 9.84 -3.87 3.90
C ASN A 109 11.38 -3.85 3.84
N GLY A 110 11.95 -2.91 3.09
CA GLY A 110 13.40 -2.81 2.88
C GLY A 110 14.16 -2.89 4.20
N SER A 111 15.03 -3.89 4.35
CA SER A 111 15.96 -3.97 5.48
C SER A 111 16.79 -2.69 5.52
N GLY A 112 16.90 -2.02 6.68
CA GLY A 112 17.51 -0.69 6.88
C GLY A 112 19.02 -0.55 6.58
N GLN A 113 19.50 -1.07 5.46
CA GLN A 113 20.86 -1.00 4.92
C GLN A 113 20.73 -1.05 3.38
N ARG A 114 21.21 -0.14 2.52
CA ARG A 114 22.29 0.86 2.57
C ARG A 114 21.99 1.95 1.53
N ARG A 115 22.26 3.21 1.87
CA ARG A 115 22.83 4.15 0.88
C ARG A 115 24.16 3.55 0.43
N ARG A 116 24.23 2.96 -0.77
CA ARG A 116 25.50 2.90 -1.52
C ARG A 116 25.46 4.08 -2.46
N GLY A 117 26.47 4.94 -2.36
CA GLY A 117 26.62 6.11 -3.20
C GLY A 117 26.87 5.76 -4.66
N THR A 118 26.78 6.84 -5.46
CA THR A 118 26.97 7.00 -6.91
C THR A 118 25.97 6.28 -7.79
#